data_AF-A0A3N7K1V4-F1
#
_entry.id   AF-A0A3N7K1V4-F1
#
_cell.length_a   1.000
_cell.length_b   1.000
_cell.length_c   1.000
_cell.angle_alpha   90.00
_cell.angle_beta   90.00
_cell.angle_gamma   90.00
#
_symmetry.space_group_name_H-M   'P 1'
#
loop_
_entity.id
_entity.type
_entity.pdbx_description
1 polymer ?
#
loop_
_entity_poly.entity_id
_entity_poly.type
_entity_poly.pdbx_seq_one_letter_code
_entity_poly.pdbx_strand_id
1 'polypeptide(L)' 'MNARIDQPVLPWWRVPMVWLVVGGPAVVVAASFATLVLAVRGGDVPLHEETVAQRGHEMPATQARNHAAAPRR' A
#
# COMPACT_ATOMS: atom_id res chain seq x y z
N MET A 1 16.28 41.19 47.39
CA MET A 1 17.15 41.23 46.20
C MET A 1 16.84 39.96 45.42
N ASN A 2 15.93 40.02 44.45
CA ASN A 2 15.37 38.83 43.80
C ASN A 2 15.88 38.83 42.36
N ALA A 3 16.97 38.11 42.10
CA ALA A 3 17.48 37.93 40.75
C ALA A 3 16.48 37.08 39.97
N ARG A 4 15.91 37.64 38.89
CA ARG A 4 15.14 36.85 37.94
C ARG A 4 16.13 35.97 37.18
N ILE A 5 15.86 34.68 37.24
CA ILE A 5 16.65 33.65 36.61
C ILE A 5 16.21 33.59 35.14
N ASP A 6 16.69 34.55 34.36
CA ASP A 6 16.47 34.61 32.91
C ASP A 6 17.41 33.59 32.25
N GLN A 7 17.06 32.29 32.37
CA GLN A 7 17.82 31.24 31.70
C GLN A 7 17.54 31.30 30.20
N PRO A 8 18.58 31.44 29.35
CA PRO A 8 18.38 31.38 27.90
C PRO A 8 17.90 29.98 27.52
N VAL A 9 16.65 29.87 27.07
CA VAL A 9 16.08 28.63 26.54
C VAL A 9 16.72 28.30 25.20
N LEU A 10 17.21 27.06 25.05
CA LEU A 10 17.79 26.61 23.79
C LEU A 10 16.67 26.45 22.74
N PRO A 11 16.80 27.05 21.53
CA PRO A 11 15.80 26.87 20.47
C PRO A 11 15.66 25.39 20.10
N TRP A 12 14.43 24.88 20.09
CA TRP A 12 14.12 23.45 19.94
C TRP A 12 14.66 22.85 18.63
N TRP A 13 14.71 23.62 17.54
CA TRP A 13 15.21 23.17 16.23
C TRP A 13 16.72 22.83 16.25
N ARG A 14 17.47 23.30 17.27
CA ARG A 14 18.89 22.99 17.45
C ARG A 14 19.12 21.65 18.16
N VAL A 15 18.07 21.06 18.74
CA VAL A 15 18.18 19.82 19.50
C VAL A 15 18.04 18.64 18.53
N PRO A 16 19.07 17.78 18.37
CA PRO A 16 19.04 16.68 17.39
C PRO A 16 17.94 15.65 17.68
N MET A 17 17.58 15.46 18.94
CA MET A 17 16.47 14.57 19.34
C MET A 17 15.13 14.96 18.70
N VAL A 18 14.86 16.25 18.50
CA VAL A 18 13.59 16.70 17.91
C VAL A 18 13.46 16.21 16.47
N TRP A 19 14.57 16.15 15.73
CA TRP A 19 14.58 15.62 14.36
C TRP A 19 14.31 14.12 14.29
N LEU A 20 14.67 13.33 15.32
CA LEU A 20 14.29 11.92 15.38
C LEU A 20 12.78 11.75 15.62
N VAL A 21 12.22 12.58 16.52
CA VAL A 21 10.78 12.56 16.86
C VAL A 21 9.93 13.02 15.69
N VAL A 22 10.34 14.07 14.96
CA VAL A 22 9.62 14.59 13.79
C VAL A 22 9.92 13.76 12.54
N GLY A 23 11.15 13.27 12.42
CA GLY A 23 11.62 12.52 11.25
C GLY A 23 10.91 11.18 11.07
N GLY A 24 10.68 10.41 12.13
CA GLY A 24 9.95 9.15 12.06
C GLY A 24 8.56 9.29 11.41
N PRO A 25 7.67 10.13 11.98
CA PRO A 25 6.36 10.42 11.39
C PRO A 25 6.44 11.02 9.98
N ALA A 26 7.37 11.95 9.73
CA ALA A 26 7.53 12.56 8.41
C ALA A 26 7.87 11.53 7.33
N VAL A 27 8.72 10.54 7.64
CA VAL A 27 9.07 9.45 6.73
C VAL A 27 7.85 8.58 6.42
N VAL A 28 7.02 8.24 7.41
CA VAL A 28 5.79 7.45 7.20
C VAL A 28 4.80 8.19 6.29
N VAL A 29 4.63 9.49 6.49
CA VAL A 29 3.77 10.32 5.64
C VAL A 29 4.30 10.32 4.19
N ALA A 30 5.60 10.55 4.00
CA ALA A 30 6.22 10.51 2.68
C ALA A 30 6.09 9.14 2.00
N ALA A 31 6.29 8.04 2.74
CA ALA A 31 6.12 6.69 2.25
C ALA A 31 4.68 6.42 1.80
N SER A 32 3.70 6.89 2.57
CA SER A 32 2.26 6.75 2.23
C SER A 32 1.94 7.43 0.89
N PHE A 33 2.48 8.63 0.66
CA PHE A 33 2.34 9.31 -0.63
C PHE A 33 3.08 8.58 -1.76
N ALA A 34 4.27 8.04 -1.51
CA ALA A 34 4.99 7.24 -2.50
C ALA A 34 4.18 6.02 -2.93
N THR A 35 3.57 5.30 -1.98
CA THR A 35 2.65 4.19 -2.26
C THR A 35 1.42 4.65 -3.04
N LEU A 36 0.82 5.78 -2.65
CA LEU A 36 -0.33 6.34 -3.39
C LEU A 36 0.05 6.64 -4.85
N VAL A 37 1.20 7.29 -5.07
CA VAL A 37 1.68 7.60 -6.42
C VAL A 37 1.92 6.33 -7.22
N LEU A 38 2.48 5.29 -6.59
CA LEU A 38 2.67 3.99 -7.23
C LEU A 38 1.33 3.34 -7.58
N ALA A 39 0.35 3.38 -6.69
CA ALA A 39 -0.98 2.81 -6.94
C ALA A 39 -1.72 3.52 -8.07
N VAL A 40 -1.65 4.85 -8.13
CA VAL A 40 -2.28 5.65 -9.20
C VAL A 40 -1.61 5.43 -10.56
N ARG A 41 -0.27 5.27 -10.58
CA ARG A 41 0.48 5.09 -11.83
C ARG A 41 0.57 3.65 -12.31
N GLY A 42 0.59 2.70 -11.38
CA GLY A 42 0.78 1.27 -11.61
C GLY A 42 -0.51 0.47 -11.53
N GLY A 43 -1.67 1.12 -11.71
CA GLY A 43 -2.94 0.42 -11.80
C GLY A 43 -2.89 -0.63 -12.91
N ASP A 44 -2.79 -1.90 -12.51
CA ASP A 44 -2.88 -3.03 -13.42
C ASP A 44 -4.18 -2.95 -14.21
N VAL A 45 -4.07 -3.23 -15.51
CA VAL A 45 -5.23 -3.37 -16.39
C VAL A 45 -6.19 -4.36 -15.73
N PRO A 46 -7.48 -4.02 -15.53
CA PRO A 46 -8.43 -4.96 -14.99
C PRO A 46 -8.46 -6.19 -15.89
N LEU A 47 -8.07 -7.34 -15.34
CA LEU A 47 -8.28 -8.65 -15.96
C LEU A 47 -9.79 -8.80 -16.14
N HIS A 48 -10.26 -8.63 -17.37
CA HIS A 48 -11.67 -8.84 -17.69
C HIS A 48 -11.93 -10.35 -17.64
N GLU A 49 -12.39 -10.83 -16.49
CA GLU A 49 -12.90 -12.19 -16.25
C GLU A 49 -14.24 -12.47 -16.98
N GLU A 50 -14.57 -11.75 -18.05
CA GLU A 50 -15.86 -11.92 -18.74
C GLU A 50 -15.96 -13.25 -19.50
N THR A 51 -14.87 -13.96 -19.76
CA THR A 51 -14.93 -15.13 -20.65
C THR A 51 -14.98 -16.49 -19.94
N VAL A 52 -14.56 -16.58 -18.66
CA VAL A 52 -14.48 -17.88 -17.96
C VAL A 52 -15.69 -18.14 -17.07
N ALA A 53 -16.20 -17.13 -16.36
CA ALA A 53 -17.35 -17.30 -15.47
C ALA A 53 -18.67 -17.51 -16.24
N GLN A 54 -18.90 -16.78 -17.34
CA GLN A 54 -20.14 -16.93 -18.13
C GLN A 54 -20.20 -18.25 -18.92
N ARG A 55 -19.05 -18.80 -19.38
CA ARG A 55 -19.05 -20.11 -20.06
C ARG A 55 -19.21 -21.30 -19.11
N GLY A 56 -18.79 -21.16 -17.84
CA GLY A 56 -18.91 -22.25 -16.87
C GLY A 56 -20.34 -22.48 -16.37
N HIS A 57 -21.18 -21.44 -16.37
CA HIS A 57 -22.56 -21.53 -15.89
C HIS A 57 -23.56 -22.08 -16.93
N GLU A 58 -23.24 -22.02 -18.22
CA GLU A 58 -24.11 -22.55 -19.29
C GLU A 58 -23.72 -23.95 -19.79
N MET A 59 -22.58 -24.50 -19.33
CA MET A 59 -22.18 -25.85 -19.69
C MET A 59 -22.87 -26.87 -18.77
N PRO A 60 -23.61 -27.86 -19.31
CA PRO A 60 -24.16 -28.94 -18.52
C PRO A 60 -23.06 -29.58 -17.66
N ALA A 61 -23.33 -29.86 -16.38
CA ALA A 61 -22.35 -30.45 -15.46
C ALA A 61 -21.70 -31.75 -15.97
N THR A 62 -22.33 -32.41 -16.95
CA THR A 62 -21.83 -33.59 -17.65
C THR A 62 -20.72 -33.28 -18.66
N GLN A 63 -20.69 -32.08 -19.26
CA GLN A 63 -19.69 -31.66 -20.25
C GLN A 63 -18.38 -31.20 -19.59
N ALA A 64 -18.47 -30.49 -18.45
CA ALA A 64 -17.30 -30.05 -17.69
C ALA A 64 -16.44 -31.20 -17.14
N ARG A 65 -17.06 -32.34 -16.80
CA ARG A 65 -16.33 -33.53 -16.30
C ARG A 65 -15.49 -34.23 -17.36
N ASN A 66 -15.83 -34.06 -18.65
CA ASN A 66 -15.19 -34.83 -19.73
C ASN A 66 -13.89 -34.21 -20.25
N HIS A 67 -13.61 -32.93 -19.96
CA HIS A 67 -12.38 -32.28 -20.41
C HIS A 67 -11.15 -32.59 -19.53
N ALA A 68 -11.35 -32.93 -18.26
CA ALA A 68 -10.26 -33.36 -17.36
C ALA A 68 -9.81 -34.82 -17.60
N ALA A 69 -10.60 -35.60 -18.35
CA ALA A 69 -10.38 -37.02 -18.59
C ALA A 69 -9.77 -37.32 -19.97
N ALA A 70 -9.41 -36.31 -20.77
CA ALA A 70 -8.76 -36.54 -22.07
C ALA A 70 -7.33 -37.07 -21.86
N PRO A 71 -6.99 -38.28 -22.34
CA PRO A 71 -5.64 -38.81 -22.22
C PRO A 71 -4.67 -37.96 -23.03
N ARG A 72 -3.59 -37.48 -22.39
CA ARG A 72 -2.39 -37.00 -23.09
C ARG A 72 -1.80 -38.21 -23.83
N ARG A 73 -1.82 -38.17 -25.16
CA ARG A 73 -1.07 -39.10 -25.99
C ARG A 73 0.32 -38.55 -26.27
#